data_AF-A0A1B7LXS3-F1
#
_entry.id   AF-A0A1B7LXS3-F1
#
_cell.length_a   1.000
_cell.length_b   1.000
_cell.length_c   1.000
_cell.angle_alpha   90.00
_cell.angle_beta   90.00
_cell.angle_gamma   90.00
#
_symmetry.space_group_name_H-M   'P 1'
#
loop_
_entity.id
_entity.type
_entity.pdbx_description
1 polymer ?
#
loop_
_entity_poly.entity_id
_entity_poly.type
_entity_poly.pdbx_seq_one_letter_code
_entity_poly.pdbx_strand_id
1 'polypeptide(L)'
;MENRWFMALHNIHTGIFRMDPIDSYPPGTPQGDPSSFTLWHKLHDDAGEAVFFTLPLAAVIAAFVLPGVAWTVISLALAAGLFITADAFGQTWDRDSPRTGLIQRANLVPGLL
;
A
#
# COMPACT_ATOMS: atom_id res chain seq x y z
N MET A 1 -0.38 -21.50 -5.55
CA MET A 1 -1.70 -21.28 -4.89
C MET A 1 -1.52 -20.63 -3.52
N GLU A 2 -0.49 -19.78 -3.32
CA GLU A 2 -0.02 -19.41 -1.97
C GLU A 2 -0.05 -17.90 -1.66
N ASN A 3 -0.58 -17.08 -2.57
CA ASN A 3 -0.48 -15.62 -2.49
C ASN A 3 -1.81 -14.95 -2.09
N ARG A 4 -2.81 -15.73 -1.68
CA ARG A 4 -4.17 -15.22 -1.34
C ARG A 4 -4.26 -14.61 0.06
N TRP A 5 -3.32 -14.92 0.95
CA TRP A 5 -3.39 -14.50 2.35
C TRP A 5 -3.01 -13.04 2.57
N PHE A 6 -2.06 -12.49 1.78
CA PHE A 6 -1.66 -11.09 1.92
C PHE A 6 -2.76 -10.11 1.47
N MET A 7 -3.46 -10.42 0.38
CA MET A 7 -4.67 -9.67 -0.01
C MET A 7 -5.83 -9.88 0.97
N ALA A 8 -5.95 -11.05 1.60
CA ALA A 8 -6.98 -11.29 2.62
C ALA A 8 -6.72 -10.47 3.90
N LEU A 9 -5.46 -10.36 4.36
CA LEU A 9 -5.14 -9.58 5.56
C LEU A 9 -5.28 -8.07 5.38
N HIS A 10 -4.96 -7.55 4.20
CA HIS A 10 -5.25 -6.16 3.84
C HIS A 10 -6.76 -5.91 3.87
N ASN A 11 -7.57 -6.76 3.20
CA ASN A 11 -9.03 -6.65 3.20
C ASN A 11 -9.68 -6.88 4.58
N ILE A 12 -9.07 -7.65 5.48
CA ILE A 12 -9.61 -7.86 6.84
C ILE A 12 -9.36 -6.63 7.73
N HIS A 13 -8.22 -5.96 7.61
CA HIS A 13 -7.94 -4.77 8.45
C HIS A 13 -8.53 -3.48 7.87
N THR A 14 -8.42 -3.25 6.56
CA THR A 14 -9.04 -2.07 5.94
C THR A 14 -10.55 -2.27 5.80
N GLY A 15 -11.05 -3.50 5.62
CA GLY A 15 -12.49 -3.78 5.55
C GLY A 15 -13.25 -3.57 6.86
N ILE A 16 -12.56 -3.42 8.01
CA ILE A 16 -13.19 -3.00 9.28
C ILE A 16 -13.61 -1.53 9.22
N PHE A 17 -12.79 -0.69 8.58
CA PHE A 17 -13.06 0.73 8.45
C PHE A 17 -13.71 1.00 7.09
N ARG A 18 -15.01 1.32 7.10
CA ARG A 18 -15.73 1.57 5.85
C ARG A 18 -15.19 2.84 5.17
N MET A 19 -14.69 2.68 3.95
CA MET A 19 -14.33 3.79 3.08
C MET A 19 -15.60 4.55 2.64
N ASP A 20 -15.54 5.89 2.66
CA ASP A 20 -16.57 6.72 2.04
C ASP A 20 -16.66 6.46 0.54
N PRO A 21 -17.84 6.66 -0.07
CA PRO A 21 -17.98 6.63 -1.52
C PRO A 21 -17.09 7.68 -2.20
N ILE A 22 -16.27 7.26 -3.16
CA ILE A 22 -15.39 8.12 -3.97
C ILE A 22 -15.35 7.63 -5.41
N ASP A 23 -15.11 8.54 -6.36
CA ASP A 23 -14.83 8.19 -7.77
C ASP A 23 -15.81 7.20 -8.41
N SER A 24 -17.10 7.48 -8.25
CA SER A 24 -18.18 6.61 -8.76
C SER A 24 -18.23 5.20 -8.15
N TYR A 25 -17.51 4.97 -7.05
CA TYR A 25 -17.55 3.74 -6.27
C TYR A 25 -18.18 3.96 -4.88
N PRO A 26 -19.16 3.13 -4.46
CA PRO A 26 -19.83 2.09 -5.25
C PRO A 26 -20.72 2.69 -6.35
N PRO A 27 -21.24 1.87 -7.30
CA PRO A 27 -22.12 2.35 -8.36
C PRO A 27 -23.27 3.20 -7.84
N GLY A 28 -23.46 4.38 -8.44
CA GLY A 28 -24.43 5.40 -8.00
C GLY A 28 -23.82 6.55 -7.21
N THR A 29 -22.53 6.48 -6.89
CA THR A 29 -21.77 7.60 -6.32
C THR A 29 -21.42 8.62 -7.41
N PRO A 30 -21.45 9.93 -7.14
CA PRO A 30 -20.90 10.94 -8.05
C PRO A 30 -19.41 10.71 -8.36
N GLN A 31 -18.94 11.28 -9.47
CA GLN A 31 -17.52 11.32 -9.81
C GLN A 31 -16.78 12.27 -8.84
N GLY A 32 -15.56 11.90 -8.43
CA GLY A 32 -14.70 12.71 -7.56
C GLY A 32 -14.90 12.44 -6.07
N ASP A 33 -14.11 13.15 -5.27
CA ASP A 33 -14.14 13.08 -3.81
C ASP A 33 -15.31 13.87 -3.20
N PRO A 34 -15.85 13.42 -2.05
CA PRO A 34 -16.76 14.24 -1.26
C PRO A 34 -16.03 15.47 -0.71
N SER A 35 -16.80 16.52 -0.35
CA SER A 35 -16.24 17.74 0.25
C SER A 35 -15.57 17.52 1.61
N SER A 36 -15.81 16.37 2.24
CA SER A 36 -15.22 15.98 3.52
C SER A 36 -15.29 14.46 3.70
N PHE A 37 -14.23 13.89 4.25
CA PHE A 37 -14.19 12.48 4.64
C PHE A 37 -14.64 12.25 6.09
N THR A 38 -15.38 11.15 6.29
CA THR A 38 -15.76 10.64 7.61
C THR A 38 -14.53 10.14 8.38
N LEU A 39 -14.68 10.00 9.69
CA LEU A 39 -13.64 9.39 10.52
C LEU A 39 -13.32 7.96 10.08
N TRP A 40 -14.32 7.20 9.63
CA TRP A 40 -14.12 5.83 9.16
C TRP A 40 -13.26 5.76 7.90
N HIS A 41 -13.45 6.69 6.96
CA HIS A 41 -12.57 6.80 5.79
C HIS A 41 -11.14 7.15 6.18
N LYS A 42 -10.95 8.12 7.09
CA LYS A 42 -9.60 8.48 7.56
C LYS A 42 -8.88 7.31 8.24
N LEU A 43 -9.59 6.58 9.11
CA LEU A 43 -9.04 5.37 9.74
C LEU A 43 -8.75 4.26 8.74
N HIS A 44 -9.55 4.13 7.68
CA HIS A 44 -9.28 3.21 6.57
C HIS A 44 -7.97 3.57 5.88
N ASP A 45 -7.75 4.85 5.59
CA ASP A 45 -6.53 5.32 4.92
C ASP A 45 -5.30 5.15 5.81
N ASP A 46 -5.38 5.55 7.09
CA ASP A 46 -4.30 5.35 8.07
C ASP A 46 -3.94 3.86 8.22
N ALA A 47 -4.95 2.98 8.28
CA ALA A 47 -4.74 1.53 8.34
C ALA A 47 -4.13 0.98 7.05
N GLY A 48 -4.58 1.48 5.89
CA GLY A 48 -4.02 1.17 4.59
C GLY A 48 -2.55 1.54 4.52
N GLU A 49 -2.21 2.77 4.91
CA GLU A 49 -0.85 3.30 4.98
C GLU A 49 0.04 2.43 5.86
N ALA A 50 -0.40 2.12 7.09
CA ALA A 50 0.33 1.25 8.00
C ALA A 50 0.65 -0.12 7.37
N VAL A 51 -0.33 -0.75 6.70
CA VAL A 51 -0.13 -2.01 5.98
C VAL A 51 0.85 -1.85 4.82
N PHE A 52 0.77 -0.76 4.05
CA PHE A 52 1.69 -0.49 2.94
C PHE A 52 3.14 -0.32 3.40
N PHE A 53 3.38 0.18 4.61
CA PHE A 53 4.71 0.34 5.19
C PHE A 53 5.29 -0.93 5.84
N THR A 54 4.50 -1.99 6.03
CA THR A 54 5.01 -3.24 6.63
C THR A 54 6.11 -3.89 5.80
N LEU A 55 5.97 -3.88 4.47
CA LEU A 55 6.93 -4.48 3.55
C LEU A 55 8.28 -3.73 3.48
N PRO A 56 8.33 -2.39 3.29
CA PRO A 56 9.60 -1.67 3.38
C PRO A 56 10.25 -1.82 4.76
N LEU A 57 9.47 -1.84 5.84
CA LEU A 57 10.01 -2.07 7.19
C LEU A 57 10.63 -3.48 7.32
N ALA A 58 9.98 -4.50 6.78
CA ALA A 58 10.53 -5.85 6.76
C ALA A 58 11.86 -5.92 5.98
N ALA A 59 11.96 -5.22 4.85
CA ALA A 59 13.21 -5.12 4.09
C ALA A 59 14.32 -4.42 4.87
N VAL A 60 14.00 -3.35 5.62
CA VAL A 60 14.96 -2.71 6.54
C VAL A 60 15.45 -3.68 7.61
N ILE A 61 14.53 -4.40 8.26
CA ILE A 61 14.88 -5.41 9.29
C ILE A 61 15.79 -6.50 8.69
N ALA A 62 15.47 -6.99 7.49
CA ALA A 62 16.26 -8.00 6.80
C ALA A 62 17.72 -7.56 6.57
N ALA A 63 17.96 -6.27 6.32
CA ALA A 63 19.31 -5.73 6.13
C ALA A 63 20.22 -5.89 7.36
N PHE A 64 19.63 -5.96 8.57
CA PHE A 64 20.36 -6.12 9.84
C PHE A 64 20.36 -7.55 10.37
N VAL A 65 19.40 -8.38 9.98
CA VAL A 65 19.23 -9.74 10.51
C VAL A 65 19.88 -10.79 9.61
N LEU A 66 19.87 -10.58 8.28
CA LEU A 66 20.46 -11.54 7.34
C LEU A 66 21.98 -11.39 7.28
N PRO A 67 22.73 -12.52 7.31
CA PRO A 67 24.19 -12.46 7.33
C PRO A 67 24.77 -12.17 5.95
N GLY A 68 25.74 -11.26 5.89
CA GLY A 68 26.58 -11.02 4.71
C GLY A 68 26.20 -9.77 3.91
N VAL A 69 27.23 -9.13 3.34
CA VAL A 69 27.12 -7.83 2.66
C VAL A 69 26.14 -7.86 1.50
N ALA A 70 26.07 -8.96 0.74
CA ALA A 70 25.14 -9.09 -0.38
C ALA A 70 23.68 -8.97 0.08
N TRP A 71 23.30 -9.64 1.17
CA TRP A 71 21.95 -9.55 1.73
C TRP A 71 21.66 -8.15 2.25
N THR A 72 22.59 -7.53 2.99
CA THR A 72 22.44 -6.15 3.45
C THR A 72 22.17 -5.19 2.28
N VAL A 73 22.98 -5.26 1.21
CA VAL A 73 22.83 -4.39 0.04
C VAL A 73 21.50 -4.62 -0.67
N ILE A 74 21.12 -5.88 -0.90
CA ILE A 74 19.85 -6.24 -1.56
C ILE A 74 18.66 -5.73 -0.72
N SER A 75 18.68 -5.97 0.59
CA SER A 75 17.62 -5.56 1.51
C SER A 75 17.48 -4.04 1.60
N LEU A 76 18.58 -3.30 1.64
CA LEU A 76 18.55 -1.83 1.62
C LEU A 76 18.05 -1.28 0.28
N ALA A 77 18.50 -1.85 -0.84
CA ALA A 77 18.01 -1.46 -2.16
C ALA A 77 16.51 -1.73 -2.31
N LEU A 78 16.04 -2.88 -1.82
CA LEU A 78 14.63 -3.23 -1.81
C LEU A 78 13.82 -2.28 -0.90
N ALA A 79 14.30 -1.98 0.31
CA ALA A 79 13.66 -1.03 1.20
C ALA A 79 13.53 0.35 0.55
N ALA A 80 14.60 0.87 -0.05
CA ALA A 80 14.58 2.14 -0.76
C ALA A 80 13.57 2.14 -1.91
N GLY A 81 13.57 1.08 -2.73
CA GLY A 81 12.60 0.92 -3.82
C GLY A 81 11.15 0.92 -3.32
N LEU A 82 10.87 0.19 -2.24
CA LEU A 82 9.55 0.10 -1.63
C LEU A 82 9.08 1.44 -1.03
N PHE A 83 9.95 2.16 -0.32
CA PHE A 83 9.62 3.51 0.16
C PHE A 83 9.30 4.47 -0.99
N ILE A 84 10.08 4.43 -2.07
CA ILE A 84 9.85 5.26 -3.26
C ILE A 84 8.50 4.89 -3.91
N THR A 85 8.19 3.61 -4.06
CA THR A 85 6.92 3.19 -4.67
C THR A 85 5.71 3.48 -3.79
N ALA A 86 5.85 3.42 -2.46
CA ALA A 86 4.78 3.80 -1.53
C ALA A 86 4.47 5.30 -1.60
N ASP A 87 5.49 6.16 -1.56
CA ASP A 87 5.32 7.61 -1.72
C ASP A 87 4.75 7.97 -3.10
N ALA A 88 5.29 7.37 -4.16
CA ALA A 88 4.80 7.57 -5.52
C ALA A 88 3.34 7.10 -5.69
N PHE A 89 2.92 6.06 -4.98
CA PHE A 89 1.53 5.61 -4.98
C PHE A 89 0.61 6.68 -4.41
N GLY A 90 0.90 7.23 -3.23
CA GLY A 90 0.11 8.31 -2.63
C GLY A 90 0.00 9.53 -3.56
N GLN A 91 1.14 9.99 -4.10
CA GLN A 91 1.14 11.12 -5.03
C GLN A 91 0.36 10.87 -6.32
N THR A 92 0.34 9.63 -6.81
CA THR A 92 -0.37 9.31 -8.06
C THR A 92 -1.85 9.05 -7.83
N TRP A 93 -2.20 8.52 -6.67
CA TRP A 93 -3.56 8.42 -6.16
C TRP A 93 -4.20 9.80 -6.08
N ASP A 94 -3.58 10.75 -5.36
CA ASP A 94 -4.10 12.13 -5.18
C ASP A 94 -4.29 12.90 -6.50
N ARG A 95 -3.59 12.49 -7.57
CA ARG A 95 -3.62 13.14 -8.88
C ARG A 95 -4.47 12.39 -9.90
N ASP A 96 -5.21 11.36 -9.49
CA ASP A 96 -6.00 10.47 -10.35
C ASP A 96 -5.21 10.01 -11.60
N SER A 97 -3.97 9.59 -11.36
CA SER A 97 -3.07 9.19 -12.44
C SER A 97 -3.47 7.83 -13.02
N PRO A 98 -3.44 7.63 -14.36
CA PRO A 98 -3.68 6.32 -14.95
C PRO A 98 -2.62 5.27 -14.59
N ARG A 99 -1.52 5.67 -13.92
CA ARG A 99 -0.44 4.79 -13.47
C ARG A 99 -0.57 4.33 -12.02
N THR A 100 -1.54 4.83 -11.26
CA THR A 100 -1.69 4.53 -9.83
C THR A 100 -1.72 3.03 -9.55
N GLY A 101 -2.54 2.27 -10.29
CA GLY A 101 -2.62 0.82 -10.14
C GLY A 101 -1.36 0.05 -10.58
N LEU A 102 -0.50 0.63 -11.42
CA LEU A 102 0.81 0.03 -11.76
C LEU A 102 1.80 0.22 -10.60
N ILE A 103 1.86 1.43 -10.05
CA ILE A 103 2.77 1.77 -8.94
C ILE A 103 2.39 0.99 -7.68
N GLN A 104 1.08 0.87 -7.39
CA GLN A 104 0.58 0.03 -6.32
C GLN A 104 1.08 -1.42 -6.44
N ARG A 105 1.00 -1.99 -7.64
CA ARG A 105 1.48 -3.36 -7.91
C ARG A 105 2.98 -3.49 -7.75
N ALA A 106 3.77 -2.49 -8.17
CA ALA A 106 5.21 -2.50 -7.98
C ALA A 106 5.59 -2.57 -6.48
N ASN A 107 4.80 -1.94 -5.60
CA ASN A 107 5.00 -2.02 -4.15
C ASN A 107 4.55 -3.38 -3.58
N LEU A 108 3.49 -4.00 -4.11
CA LEU A 108 2.93 -5.24 -3.57
C LEU A 108 3.65 -6.52 -4.02
N VAL A 109 4.13 -6.56 -5.28
CA VAL A 109 4.74 -7.77 -5.87
C VAL A 109 5.90 -8.35 -5.05
N PRO A 110 6.83 -7.56 -4.47
CA PRO A 110 7.91 -8.12 -3.67
C PRO A 110 7.43 -8.88 -2.42
N GLY A 111 6.25 -8.54 -1.86
CA GLY A 111 5.65 -9.25 -0.73
C GLY A 111 4.94 -10.55 -1.12
N LEU A 112 4.92 -10.90 -2.40
CA LEU A 112 4.29 -12.11 -2.95
C LEU A 112 5.31 -13.16 -3.42
N LEU A 113 6.61 -12.88 -3.26
CA LEU A 113 7.73 -13.75 -3.62
C LEU A 113 8.32 -14.38 -2.35
#